data_AF-A0AAU3Q1D6-F1
#
_entry.id   AF-A0AAU3Q1D6-F1
#
_cell.length_a   1.000
_cell.length_b   1.000
_cell.length_c   1.000
_cell.angle_alpha   90.00
_cell.angle_beta   90.00
_cell.angle_gamma   90.00
#
_symmetry.space_group_name_H-M   'P 1'
#
loop_
_entity.id
_entity.type
_entity.pdbx_description
1 polymer ?
#
loop_
_entity_poly.entity_id
_entity_poly.type
_entity_poly.pdbx_seq_one_letter_code
_entity_poly.pdbx_strand_id
1 'polypeptide(L)'
;MVTRNDIDGETVVTDDLWLVDGPHTREGFFQAIRALQHLIRYANHATLDAAAQVLPNPEDEAIAVRGFGEALAGLPQLCEQLAVRAERFAATPGLSADSTAEHPPEVQAALAAEVLRELASATERLHRLATQAARPLNTLHPVTTD
;
A
#
# COMPACT_ATOMS: atom_id res chain seq x y z
N MET A 1 -16.43 -9.41 31.66
CA MET A 1 -15.24 -10.20 31.33
C MET A 1 -15.37 -10.59 29.87
N VAL A 2 -14.91 -9.71 28.97
CA VAL A 2 -14.92 -9.95 27.53
C VAL A 2 -13.57 -10.57 27.22
N THR A 3 -13.59 -11.81 26.76
CA THR A 3 -12.41 -12.51 26.24
C THR A 3 -11.83 -11.67 25.10
N ARG A 4 -10.52 -11.39 25.19
CA ARG A 4 -9.68 -10.90 24.08
C ARG A 4 -10.10 -11.67 22.83
N ASN A 5 -10.69 -10.95 21.89
CA ASN A 5 -10.81 -11.46 20.55
C ASN A 5 -9.38 -11.35 20.01
N ASP A 6 -8.62 -12.45 20.13
CA ASP A 6 -7.43 -12.67 19.33
C ASP A 6 -7.92 -12.65 17.87
N ILE A 7 -7.97 -11.45 17.30
CA ILE A 7 -7.94 -11.32 15.86
C ILE A 7 -6.53 -11.75 15.52
N ASP A 8 -6.36 -13.03 15.18
CA ASP A 8 -5.18 -13.50 14.47
C ASP A 8 -5.01 -12.55 13.28
N GLY A 9 -4.04 -11.62 13.40
CA GLY A 9 -3.87 -10.48 12.51
C GLY A 9 -3.62 -10.88 11.05
N GLU A 10 -3.31 -12.16 10.80
CA GLU A 10 -3.26 -12.76 9.48
C GLU A 10 -4.63 -12.86 8.81
N THR A 11 -5.71 -13.08 9.55
CA THR A 11 -6.99 -13.57 8.98
C THR A 11 -7.85 -12.50 8.30
N VAL A 12 -7.51 -11.22 8.41
CA VAL A 12 -8.42 -10.14 7.97
C VAL A 12 -8.45 -9.99 6.44
N VAL A 13 -7.47 -10.53 5.70
CA VAL A 13 -7.40 -10.34 4.23
C VAL A 13 -7.07 -11.60 3.39
N THR A 14 -6.53 -12.69 3.93
CA THR A 14 -5.63 -13.51 3.09
C THR A 14 -6.10 -14.86 2.55
N ASP A 15 -7.16 -15.53 3.01
CA ASP A 15 -7.46 -16.87 2.47
C ASP A 15 -8.82 -17.01 1.76
N ASP A 16 -9.85 -16.29 2.22
CA ASP A 16 -11.21 -16.48 1.68
C ASP A 16 -11.60 -15.48 0.57
N LEU A 17 -10.97 -14.30 0.52
CA LEU A 17 -11.34 -13.21 -0.40
C LEU A 17 -10.42 -13.09 -1.62
N TRP A 18 -9.10 -13.24 -1.42
CA TRP A 18 -8.11 -13.19 -2.50
C TRP A 18 -7.01 -14.22 -2.25
N LEU A 19 -7.05 -15.32 -3.00
CA LEU A 19 -5.98 -16.33 -2.99
C LEU A 19 -4.66 -15.69 -3.42
N VAL A 20 -3.70 -15.62 -2.49
CA VAL A 20 -2.36 -15.06 -2.72
C VAL A 20 -1.59 -15.82 -3.80
N ASP A 21 -1.80 -17.14 -3.90
CA ASP A 21 -1.13 -18.01 -4.88
C ASP A 21 -1.98 -18.32 -6.14
N GLY A 22 -3.21 -17.78 -6.20
CA GLY A 22 -4.03 -17.75 -7.41
C GLY A 22 -5.13 -18.83 -7.53
N PRO A 23 -5.80 -18.91 -8.71
CA PRO A 23 -5.50 -18.20 -9.96
C PRO A 23 -5.84 -16.69 -9.91
N HIS A 24 -4.91 -15.85 -10.39
CA HIS A 24 -5.15 -14.41 -10.48
C HIS A 24 -5.90 -14.04 -11.76
N THR A 25 -6.91 -13.18 -11.63
CA THR A 25 -7.69 -12.66 -12.75
C THR A 25 -7.50 -11.15 -12.89
N ARG A 26 -7.80 -10.60 -14.07
CA ARG A 26 -7.83 -9.16 -14.31
C ARG A 26 -8.77 -8.46 -13.31
N GLU A 27 -9.96 -9.03 -13.11
CA GLU A 27 -10.95 -8.48 -12.19
C GLU A 27 -10.43 -8.52 -10.75
N GLY A 28 -9.86 -9.63 -10.31
CA GLY A 28 -9.27 -9.76 -8.98
C GLY A 28 -8.17 -8.73 -8.71
N PHE A 29 -7.30 -8.47 -9.69
CA PHE A 29 -6.28 -7.42 -9.57
C PHE A 29 -6.90 -6.03 -9.34
N PHE A 30 -7.89 -5.63 -10.16
CA PHE A 30 -8.51 -4.31 -10.00
C PHE A 30 -9.35 -4.21 -8.71
N GLN A 31 -9.96 -5.30 -8.26
CA GLN A 31 -10.62 -5.37 -6.96
C GLN A 31 -9.64 -5.16 -5.80
N ALA A 32 -8.46 -5.79 -5.85
CA ALA A 32 -7.41 -5.58 -4.85
C ALA A 32 -6.94 -4.11 -4.81
N ILE A 33 -6.74 -3.46 -5.97
CA ILE A 33 -6.39 -2.04 -6.02
C ILE A 33 -7.49 -1.16 -5.41
N ARG A 34 -8.77 -1.44 -5.68
CA ARG A 34 -9.89 -0.72 -5.05
C ARG A 34 -9.94 -0.95 -3.54
N ALA A 35 -9.73 -2.19 -3.09
CA ALA A 35 -9.70 -2.52 -1.68
C ALA A 35 -8.61 -1.72 -0.95
N LEU A 36 -7.41 -1.64 -1.52
CA LEU A 36 -6.33 -0.81 -0.98
C LEU A 36 -6.75 0.67 -0.80
N GLN A 37 -7.42 1.26 -1.81
CA GLN A 37 -7.93 2.63 -1.71
C GLN A 37 -8.95 2.80 -0.56
N HIS A 38 -9.83 1.83 -0.37
CA HIS A 38 -10.81 1.84 0.71
C HIS A 38 -10.18 1.64 2.10
N LEU A 39 -9.18 0.76 2.20
CA LEU A 39 -8.43 0.53 3.44
C LEU A 39 -7.67 1.79 3.88
N ILE A 40 -6.99 2.46 2.95
CA ILE A 40 -6.32 3.74 3.22
C ILE A 40 -7.35 4.80 3.67
N ARG A 41 -8.50 4.88 2.99
CA ARG A 41 -9.57 5.81 3.37
C ARG A 41 -10.08 5.53 4.77
N TYR A 42 -10.32 4.26 5.10
CA TYR A 42 -10.74 3.83 6.43
C TYR A 42 -9.70 4.23 7.49
N ALA A 43 -8.42 3.90 7.27
CA ALA A 43 -7.33 4.25 8.18
C ALA A 43 -7.27 5.77 8.41
N ASN A 44 -7.34 6.57 7.35
CA ASN A 44 -7.38 8.04 7.47
C ASN A 44 -8.57 8.52 8.31
N HIS A 45 -9.78 8.00 8.08
CA HIS A 45 -10.97 8.38 8.86
C HIS A 45 -10.85 7.95 10.33
N ALA A 46 -10.32 6.75 10.57
CA ALA A 46 -10.09 6.22 11.91
C ALA A 46 -9.09 7.08 12.70
N THR A 47 -8.16 7.77 12.02
CA THR A 47 -7.18 8.69 12.64
C THR A 47 -7.61 10.15 12.69
N LEU A 48 -8.60 10.60 11.88
CA LEU A 48 -9.03 12.00 11.80
C LEU A 48 -9.76 12.47 13.07
N ASP A 49 -10.65 11.62 13.59
CA ASP A 49 -11.55 11.95 14.71
C ASP A 49 -11.30 11.09 15.96
N ALA A 50 -10.12 10.45 16.05
CA ALA A 50 -9.86 9.43 17.06
C ALA A 50 -10.01 9.97 18.49
N ALA A 51 -11.14 9.65 19.13
CA ALA A 51 -11.16 9.35 20.55
C ALA A 51 -10.04 8.33 20.81
N ALA A 52 -9.42 8.37 22.00
CA ALA A 52 -8.33 7.47 22.43
C ALA A 52 -8.69 5.97 22.46
N GLN A 53 -9.66 5.50 21.66
CA GLN A 53 -10.17 4.14 21.58
C GLN A 53 -9.65 3.37 20.35
N VAL A 54 -9.28 4.04 19.25
CA VAL A 54 -8.78 3.34 18.04
C VAL A 54 -7.31 2.95 18.19
N LEU A 55 -6.49 3.88 18.66
CA LEU A 55 -5.07 3.67 19.00
C LEU A 55 -4.88 4.14 20.45
N PRO A 56 -5.30 3.32 21.44
CA PRO A 56 -5.40 3.77 22.83
C PRO A 56 -4.06 4.01 23.52
N ASN A 57 -2.96 3.48 22.97
CA ASN A 57 -1.63 3.68 23.52
C ASN A 57 -0.57 3.81 22.41
N PRO A 58 0.65 4.29 22.74
CA PRO A 58 1.73 4.47 21.76
C PRO A 58 2.21 3.17 21.09
N GLU A 59 2.04 2.02 21.75
CA GLU A 59 2.41 0.72 21.16
C GLU A 59 1.49 0.37 19.98
N ASP A 60 0.19 0.62 20.10
CA ASP A 60 -0.78 0.44 19.01
C ASP A 60 -0.45 1.35 17.81
N GLU A 61 -0.08 2.61 18.07
CA GLU A 61 0.35 3.53 17.03
C GLU A 61 1.65 3.08 16.36
N ALA A 62 2.61 2.56 17.14
CA ALA A 62 3.84 2.00 16.60
C ALA A 62 3.58 0.75 15.73
N ILE A 63 2.64 -0.11 16.12
CA ILE A 63 2.20 -1.26 15.31
C ILE A 63 1.58 -0.77 14.01
N ALA A 64 0.68 0.22 14.05
CA ALA A 64 0.04 0.78 12.86
C ALA A 64 1.06 1.37 11.87
N VAL A 65 2.04 2.14 12.37
CA VAL A 65 3.10 2.72 11.53
C VAL A 65 4.00 1.63 10.94
N ARG A 66 4.32 0.57 11.68
CA ARG A 66 5.08 -0.59 11.15
C ARG A 66 4.31 -1.32 10.06
N GLY A 67 3.03 -1.63 10.28
CA GLY A 67 2.18 -2.29 9.30
C GLY A 67 2.01 -1.45 8.02
N PHE A 68 1.90 -0.12 8.15
CA PHE A 68 1.95 0.78 7.00
C PHE A 68 3.31 0.71 6.28
N GLY A 69 4.41 0.70 7.03
CA GLY A 69 5.76 0.48 6.49
C GLY A 69 5.88 -0.83 5.72
N GLU A 70 5.36 -1.94 6.23
CA GLU A 70 5.37 -3.25 5.57
C GLU A 70 4.55 -3.24 4.28
N ALA A 71 3.36 -2.61 4.29
CA ALA A 71 2.58 -2.41 3.08
C ALA A 71 3.35 -1.62 2.00
N LEU A 72 4.09 -0.59 2.40
CA LEU A 72 4.95 0.18 1.50
C LEU A 72 6.12 -0.65 0.95
N ALA A 73 6.63 -1.65 1.69
CA ALA A 73 7.75 -2.48 1.27
C ALA A 73 7.44 -3.36 0.04
N GLY A 74 6.16 -3.69 -0.17
CA GLY A 74 5.71 -4.45 -1.36
C GLY A 74 5.50 -3.60 -2.61
N LEU A 75 5.34 -2.27 -2.46
CA LEU A 75 5.04 -1.38 -3.59
C LEU A 75 6.16 -1.25 -4.62
N PRO A 76 7.46 -1.22 -4.26
CA PRO A 76 8.54 -1.17 -5.26
C PRO A 76 8.47 -2.32 -6.26
N GLN A 77 8.21 -3.54 -5.78
CA GLN A 77 8.08 -4.71 -6.65
C GLN A 77 6.89 -4.58 -7.60
N LEU A 78 5.72 -4.17 -7.10
CA LEU A 78 4.53 -3.94 -7.93
C LEU A 78 4.79 -2.86 -8.98
N CYS A 79 5.44 -1.76 -8.60
CA CYS A 79 5.77 -0.66 -9.51
C CYS A 79 6.73 -1.12 -10.61
N GLU A 80 7.78 -1.88 -10.29
CA GLU A 80 8.70 -2.43 -11.30
C GLU A 80 7.98 -3.41 -12.24
N GLN A 81 7.11 -4.27 -11.72
CA GLN A 81 6.31 -5.18 -12.56
C GLN A 81 5.39 -4.41 -13.53
N LEU A 82 4.80 -3.30 -13.09
CA LEU A 82 4.01 -2.42 -13.94
C LEU A 82 4.89 -1.66 -14.94
N ALA A 83 6.09 -1.23 -14.55
CA ALA A 83 7.03 -0.55 -15.45
C ALA A 83 7.45 -1.46 -16.60
N VAL A 84 7.83 -2.71 -16.30
CA VAL A 84 8.14 -3.74 -17.31
C VAL A 84 6.94 -4.00 -18.22
N ARG A 85 5.71 -3.97 -17.70
CA ARG A 85 4.50 -4.10 -18.53
C ARG A 85 4.31 -2.88 -19.44
N ALA A 86 4.58 -1.67 -18.95
CA ALA A 86 4.51 -0.45 -19.75
C ALA A 86 5.54 -0.46 -20.89
N GLU A 87 6.76 -0.91 -20.66
CA GLU A 87 7.77 -1.06 -21.73
C GLU A 87 7.33 -2.04 -22.83
N ARG A 88 6.60 -3.10 -22.47
CA ARG A 88 6.06 -4.03 -23.46
C ARG A 88 5.00 -3.36 -24.35
N PHE A 89 4.23 -2.40 -23.83
CA PHE A 89 3.32 -1.62 -24.66
C PHE A 89 4.08 -0.77 -25.67
N ALA A 90 5.22 -0.18 -25.29
CA ALA A 90 6.04 0.60 -26.23
C ALA A 90 6.51 -0.23 -27.44
N ALA A 91 6.69 -1.54 -27.27
CA ALA A 91 7.06 -2.46 -28.34
C ALA A 91 5.86 -3.06 -29.09
N THR A 92 4.62 -2.72 -28.74
CA THR A 92 3.40 -3.35 -29.29
C THR A 92 3.01 -2.70 -30.62
N PRO A 93 3.02 -3.45 -31.74
CA PRO A 93 2.57 -2.92 -33.03
C PRO A 93 1.09 -2.56 -32.99
N GLY A 94 0.72 -1.42 -33.56
CA GLY A 94 -0.67 -0.95 -33.60
C GLY A 94 -1.19 -0.37 -32.29
N LEU A 95 -0.32 -0.12 -31.30
CA LEU A 95 -0.67 0.70 -30.15
C LEU A 95 -1.09 2.10 -30.65
N SER A 96 -2.24 2.57 -30.20
CA SER A 96 -2.75 3.91 -30.48
C SER A 96 -2.92 4.69 -29.20
N ALA A 97 -2.77 6.00 -29.29
CA ALA A 97 -3.03 6.94 -28.22
C ALA A 97 -4.26 7.77 -28.56
N ASP A 98 -4.92 8.30 -27.53
CA ASP A 98 -6.01 9.25 -27.71
C ASP A 98 -5.53 10.49 -28.46
N SER A 99 -6.45 11.15 -29.18
CA SER A 99 -6.14 12.32 -30.00
C SER A 99 -5.65 13.53 -29.20
N THR A 100 -5.84 13.53 -27.89
CA THR A 100 -5.37 14.57 -26.96
C THR A 100 -3.99 14.29 -26.38
N ALA A 101 -3.36 13.17 -26.75
CA ALA A 101 -2.05 12.81 -26.22
C ALA A 101 -0.94 13.75 -26.73
N GLU A 102 -0.07 14.17 -25.82
CA GLU A 102 1.06 15.06 -26.12
C GLU A 102 2.17 14.36 -26.91
N HIS A 103 2.26 13.03 -26.80
CA HIS A 103 3.34 12.23 -27.38
C HIS A 103 2.81 10.98 -28.09
N PRO A 104 3.58 10.42 -29.04
CA PRO A 104 3.28 9.12 -29.64
C PRO A 104 3.08 8.01 -28.59
N PRO A 105 2.28 6.97 -28.88
CA PRO A 105 1.91 5.93 -27.91
C PRO A 105 3.12 5.23 -27.28
N GLU A 106 4.16 4.95 -28.07
CA GLU A 106 5.39 4.31 -27.62
C GLU A 106 6.18 5.19 -26.64
N VAL A 107 6.18 6.51 -26.85
CA VAL A 107 6.83 7.47 -25.96
C VAL A 107 6.06 7.58 -24.65
N GLN A 108 4.72 7.61 -24.69
CA GLN A 108 3.91 7.61 -23.47
C GLN A 108 4.11 6.35 -22.63
N ALA A 109 4.19 5.18 -23.28
CA ALA A 109 4.46 3.93 -22.60
C ALA A 109 5.85 3.91 -21.93
N ALA A 110 6.88 4.46 -22.59
CA ALA A 110 8.21 4.61 -22.01
C ALA A 110 8.22 5.59 -20.81
N LEU A 111 7.56 6.75 -20.93
CA LEU A 111 7.42 7.72 -19.84
C LEU A 111 6.68 7.12 -18.65
N ALA A 112 5.60 6.36 -18.89
CA ALA A 112 4.89 5.67 -17.82
C ALA A 112 5.79 4.67 -17.07
N ALA A 113 6.64 3.93 -17.80
CA ALA A 113 7.61 3.02 -17.19
C ALA A 113 8.63 3.77 -16.31
N GLU A 114 9.15 4.91 -16.78
CA GLU A 114 10.09 5.74 -16.02
C GLU A 114 9.45 6.28 -14.73
N VAL A 115 8.25 6.85 -14.82
CA VAL A 115 7.50 7.36 -13.66
C VAL A 115 7.19 6.25 -12.65
N LEU A 116 6.88 5.03 -13.12
CA LEU A 116 6.66 3.88 -12.25
C LEU A 116 7.93 3.48 -11.49
N ARG A 117 9.11 3.57 -12.11
CA ARG A 117 10.40 3.32 -11.43
C ARG A 117 10.74 4.41 -10.43
N GLU A 118 10.45 5.66 -10.77
CA GLU A 118 10.58 6.77 -9.82
C GLU A 118 9.66 6.56 -8.60
N LEU A 119 8.42 6.13 -8.83
CA LEU A 119 7.48 5.76 -7.77
C LEU A 119 8.00 4.61 -6.90
N ALA A 120 8.62 3.59 -7.51
CA ALA A 120 9.27 2.50 -6.78
C ALA A 120 10.37 3.01 -5.83
N SER A 121 11.25 3.89 -6.33
CA SER A 121 12.31 4.52 -5.52
C SER A 121 11.75 5.38 -4.38
N ALA A 122 10.70 6.17 -4.67
CA ALA A 122 10.03 7.00 -3.68
C ALA A 122 9.37 6.18 -2.57
N THR A 123 8.70 5.06 -2.92
CA THR A 123 8.04 4.19 -1.94
C THR A 123 9.03 3.47 -1.02
N GLU A 124 10.21 3.08 -1.53
CA GLU A 124 11.28 2.53 -0.68
C GLU A 124 11.76 3.54 0.38
N ARG A 125 11.88 4.83 -0.01
CA ARG A 125 12.19 5.90 0.95
C ARG A 125 11.09 6.05 2.00
N LEU A 126 9.82 6.00 1.60
CA LEU A 126 8.69 6.08 2.53
C LEU A 126 8.68 4.90 3.52
N HIS A 127 8.95 3.67 3.05
CA HIS A 127 9.09 2.49 3.91
C HIS A 127 10.16 2.70 5.01
N ARG A 128 11.34 3.22 4.63
CA ARG A 128 12.40 3.53 5.60
C ARG A 128 11.97 4.57 6.62
N LEU A 129 11.29 5.63 6.18
CA LEU A 129 10.80 6.69 7.06
C LEU A 129 9.73 6.17 8.02
N ALA A 130 8.81 5.32 7.56
CA ALA A 130 7.81 4.68 8.41
C ALA A 130 8.49 3.82 9.49
N THR A 131 9.47 3.01 9.11
CA THR A 131 10.27 2.21 10.06
C THR A 131 10.96 3.09 11.11
N GLN A 132 11.53 4.22 10.69
CA GLN A 132 12.17 5.18 11.60
C GLN A 132 11.17 5.87 12.52
N ALA A 133 9.99 6.24 12.03
CA ALA A 133 8.94 6.90 12.79
C ALA A 133 8.35 5.97 13.88
N ALA A 134 8.27 4.66 13.64
CA ALA A 134 7.80 3.69 14.63
C ALA A 134 8.75 3.51 15.83
N ARG A 135 10.05 3.76 15.66
CA ARG A 135 11.06 3.53 16.71
C ARG A 135 10.85 4.36 17.98
N PRO A 136 10.68 5.70 17.92
CA PRO A 136 10.46 6.50 19.13
C PRO A 136 9.12 6.16 19.81
N LEU A 137 8.08 5.75 19.08
CA LEU A 137 6.79 5.39 19.66
C LEU A 137 6.90 4.19 20.62
N ASN A 138 7.75 3.21 20.32
CA ASN A 138 8.04 2.07 21.21
C ASN A 138 8.72 2.47 22.54
N THR A 139 9.19 3.71 22.67
CA THR A 139 9.83 4.21 23.89
C THR A 139 8.90 5.05 24.76
N LEU A 140 7.66 5.27 24.31
CA LEU A 140 6.65 6.03 25.03
C LEU A 140 5.85 5.10 25.95
N HIS A 141 5.74 5.46 27.22
CA HIS A 141 4.92 4.77 28.21
C HIS A 141 3.88 5.73 28.78
N PRO A 142 2.62 5.30 28.94
CA PRO A 142 1.61 6.13 29.59
C PRO A 142 2.01 6.43 31.04
N VAL A 143 1.88 7.69 31.45
CA VAL A 143 2.11 8.08 32.84
C VAL A 143 1.01 7.46 33.69
N THR A 144 1.37 6.51 34.55
CA THR A 144 0.46 5.96 35.56
C THR A 144 0.38 6.98 36.70
N THR A 145 -0.71 7.75 36.74
CA THR A 145 -1.05 8.55 37.93
C THR A 145 -1.81 7.65 38.91
N ASP A 146 -1.18 7.35 40.05
CA ASP A 146 -1.80 6.72 41.23
C ASP A 146 -2.88 7.60 41.86
#